data_AF-A0A227JG14-F1
#
_entry.id   AF-A0A227JG14-F1
#
_cell.length_a   1.000
_cell.length_b   1.000
_cell.length_c   1.000
_cell.angle_alpha   90.00
_cell.angle_beta   90.00
_cell.angle_gamma   90.00
#
_symmetry.space_group_name_H-M   'P 1'
#
loop_
_entity.id
_entity.type
_entity.pdbx_description
1 polymer ?
#
loop_
_entity_poly.entity_id
_entity_poly.type
_entity_poly.pdbx_seq_one_letter_code
_entity_poly.pdbx_strand_id
1 'polypeptide(L)'
;MSNTSKQTRKFVKILFFALLALLSGCNGWTNPERAIFEKYHQHLANVLDVPPRELNEVSAITIPDKRALYQELPRLSLGLLESYQLRQCGLFNLIAEKNSQLGKVQDPFHDLDYQTTLLNTLNGCLTEYPLSEDERTTLTRLYEQ
;
A
#
# COMPACT_ATOMS: atom_id res chain seq x y z
N MET A 1 34.63 22.25 -65.27
CA MET A 1 35.00 21.72 -63.93
C MET A 1 34.35 22.48 -62.76
N SER A 2 33.06 22.87 -62.82
CA SER A 2 32.38 23.62 -61.74
C SER A 2 31.14 22.90 -61.16
N ASN A 3 30.60 21.91 -61.87
CA ASN A 3 29.31 21.29 -61.53
C ASN A 3 29.44 20.14 -60.51
N THR A 4 30.59 19.46 -60.46
CA THR A 4 30.85 18.31 -59.60
C THR A 4 31.02 18.68 -58.12
N SER A 5 31.58 19.85 -57.80
CA SER A 5 31.78 20.32 -56.41
C SER A 5 30.50 20.85 -55.75
N LYS A 6 29.55 21.36 -56.54
CA LYS A 6 28.21 21.74 -56.05
C LYS A 6 27.34 20.51 -55.79
N GLN A 7 27.49 19.46 -56.61
CA GLN A 7 26.76 18.21 -56.45
C GLN A 7 27.12 17.50 -55.13
N THR A 8 28.41 17.36 -54.83
CA THR A 8 28.89 16.69 -53.60
C THR A 8 28.47 17.42 -52.32
N ARG A 9 28.50 18.77 -52.31
CA ARG A 9 28.03 19.56 -51.16
C ARG A 9 26.53 19.42 -50.90
N LYS A 10 25.71 19.20 -51.93
CA LYS A 10 24.27 18.94 -51.77
C LYS A 10 24.02 17.56 -51.17
N PHE A 11 24.73 16.53 -51.64
CA PHE A 11 24.61 15.17 -51.10
C PHE A 11 25.03 15.08 -49.62
N VAL A 12 26.12 15.75 -49.22
CA VAL A 12 26.57 15.77 -47.82
C VAL A 12 25.53 16.43 -46.91
N LYS A 13 24.89 17.52 -47.35
CA LYS A 13 23.82 18.18 -46.59
C LYS A 13 22.59 17.28 -46.43
N ILE A 14 22.20 16.57 -47.49
CA ILE A 14 21.06 15.63 -47.45
C ILE A 14 21.38 14.48 -46.50
N LEU A 15 22.58 13.90 -46.59
CA LEU A 15 23.02 12.82 -45.72
C LEU A 15 23.05 13.26 -44.25
N PHE A 16 23.53 14.47 -43.96
CA PHE A 16 23.57 15.04 -42.62
C PHE A 16 22.16 15.27 -42.05
N PHE A 17 21.22 15.77 -42.87
CA PHE A 17 19.83 15.97 -42.45
C PHE A 17 19.09 14.65 -42.23
N ALA A 18 19.35 13.65 -43.08
CA ALA A 18 18.84 12.30 -42.89
C ALA A 18 19.40 11.63 -41.61
N LEU A 19 20.69 11.85 -41.32
CA LEU A 19 21.31 11.38 -40.09
C LEU A 19 20.69 12.06 -38.86
N LEU A 20 20.46 13.38 -38.90
CA LEU A 20 19.75 14.11 -37.83
C LEU A 20 18.32 13.60 -37.62
N ALA A 21 17.59 13.27 -38.69
CA ALA A 21 16.26 12.67 -38.61
C ALA A 21 16.29 11.23 -38.04
N LEU A 22 17.39 10.49 -38.25
CA LEU A 22 17.61 9.19 -37.61
C LEU A 22 17.99 9.32 -36.12
N LEU A 23 18.56 10.46 -35.70
CA LEU A 23 18.80 10.76 -34.28
C LEU A 23 17.56 11.28 -33.54
N SER A 24 16.53 11.75 -34.24
CA SER A 24 15.23 12.02 -33.61
C SER A 24 14.50 10.71 -33.36
N GLY A 25 14.56 10.21 -32.12
CA GLY A 25 13.73 9.11 -31.65
C GLY A 25 12.23 9.45 -31.79
N CYS A 26 11.41 8.44 -32.04
CA CYS A 26 9.96 8.59 -32.16
C CYS A 26 9.35 8.87 -30.78
N ASN A 27 9.26 10.15 -30.39
CA ASN A 27 8.73 10.59 -29.09
C ASN A 27 7.18 10.59 -29.00
N GLY A 28 6.49 9.92 -29.93
CA GLY A 28 5.02 9.78 -29.94
C GLY A 28 4.48 8.41 -29.52
N TRP A 29 5.34 7.40 -29.36
CA TRP A 29 5.01 6.07 -28.80
C TRP A 29 5.44 6.00 -27.32
N THR A 30 5.22 7.06 -26.56
CA THR A 30 6.05 7.38 -25.39
C THR A 30 5.54 6.89 -24.05
N ASN A 31 4.50 6.06 -23.97
CA ASN A 31 4.14 5.36 -22.73
C ASN A 31 3.28 4.10 -22.99
N PRO A 32 3.89 2.94 -23.33
CA PRO A 32 3.14 1.69 -23.52
C PRO A 32 2.31 1.30 -22.29
N GLU A 33 2.80 1.62 -21.09
CA GLU A 33 2.13 1.45 -19.80
C GLU A 33 0.78 2.17 -19.76
N ARG A 34 0.73 3.44 -20.20
CA ARG A 34 -0.50 4.23 -20.22
C ARG A 34 -1.53 3.66 -21.19
N ALA A 35 -1.11 3.19 -22.36
CA ALA A 35 -2.00 2.58 -23.34
C ALA A 35 -2.62 1.27 -22.82
N ILE A 36 -1.83 0.45 -22.11
CA ILE A 36 -2.33 -0.77 -21.45
C ILE A 36 -3.33 -0.40 -20.35
N PHE A 37 -3.00 0.59 -19.53
CA PHE A 37 -3.85 1.04 -18.43
C PHE A 37 -5.18 1.62 -18.92
N GLU A 38 -5.17 2.45 -19.97
CA GLU A 38 -6.38 3.02 -20.59
C GLU A 38 -7.31 1.90 -21.11
N LYS A 39 -6.74 0.91 -21.79
CA LYS A 39 -7.50 -0.25 -22.29
C LYS A 39 -8.12 -1.05 -21.15
N TYR A 40 -7.38 -1.27 -20.07
CA TYR A 40 -7.90 -1.95 -18.88
C TYR A 40 -9.03 -1.14 -18.22
N HIS A 41 -8.83 0.17 -18.06
CA HIS A 41 -9.83 1.08 -17.49
C HIS A 41 -11.13 1.08 -18.30
N GLN A 42 -11.03 1.12 -19.63
CA GLN A 42 -12.19 1.03 -20.53
C GLN A 42 -12.91 -0.31 -20.39
N HIS A 43 -12.17 -1.42 -20.31
CA HIS A 43 -12.76 -2.74 -20.12
C HIS A 43 -13.50 -2.85 -18.78
N LEU A 44 -12.92 -2.32 -17.70
CA LEU A 44 -13.53 -2.30 -16.38
C LEU A 44 -14.83 -1.49 -16.38
N ALA A 45 -14.86 -0.32 -17.03
CA ALA A 45 -16.07 0.50 -17.15
C ALA A 45 -17.21 -0.26 -17.86
N ASN A 46 -16.89 -1.00 -18.93
CA ASN A 46 -17.87 -1.83 -19.64
C ASN A 46 -18.43 -2.97 -18.77
N VAL A 47 -17.57 -3.65 -18.00
CA VAL A 47 -17.99 -4.74 -17.11
C VAL A 47 -18.89 -4.23 -15.98
N LEU A 48 -18.61 -3.02 -15.48
CA LEU A 48 -19.36 -2.39 -14.40
C LEU A 48 -20.60 -1.62 -14.89
N ASP A 49 -20.84 -1.56 -16.21
CA ASP A 49 -21.91 -0.77 -16.86
C ASP A 49 -21.94 0.72 -16.43
N VAL A 50 -20.75 1.31 -16.34
CA VAL A 50 -20.57 2.72 -16.00
C VAL A 50 -19.91 3.47 -17.16
N PRO A 51 -20.21 4.77 -17.36
CA PRO A 51 -19.56 5.53 -18.41
C PRO A 51 -18.04 5.61 -18.14
N PRO A 52 -17.19 5.41 -19.17
CA PRO A 52 -15.75 5.53 -19.01
C PRO A 52 -15.37 6.96 -18.61
N ARG A 53 -14.53 7.08 -17.59
CA ARG A 53 -13.99 8.35 -17.10
C ARG A 53 -12.61 8.60 -17.71
N GLU A 54 -12.32 9.85 -18.08
CA GLU A 54 -10.98 10.22 -18.52
C GLU A 54 -9.95 10.06 -17.39
N LEU A 55 -8.84 9.42 -17.70
CA LEU A 55 -7.72 9.25 -16.78
C LEU A 55 -6.89 10.54 -16.72
N ASN A 56 -7.13 11.32 -15.68
CA ASN A 56 -6.30 12.49 -15.37
C ASN A 56 -4.90 12.04 -14.94
N GLU A 57 -3.88 12.81 -15.33
CA GLU A 57 -2.53 12.64 -14.78
C GLU A 57 -2.55 13.01 -13.30
N VAL A 58 -2.58 11.99 -12.44
CA VAL A 58 -2.41 12.18 -11.00
C VAL A 58 -0.92 12.33 -10.74
N SER A 59 -0.55 13.38 -10.00
CA SER A 59 0.82 13.55 -9.54
C SER A 59 1.25 12.30 -8.76
N ALA A 60 2.45 11.79 -9.04
CA ALA A 60 2.97 10.63 -8.33
C ALA A 60 3.00 10.94 -6.82
N ILE A 61 2.19 10.21 -6.05
CA ILE A 61 2.24 10.27 -4.60
C ILE A 61 3.43 9.43 -4.17
N THR A 62 4.41 10.07 -3.55
CA THR A 62 5.51 9.33 -2.92
C THR A 62 4.98 8.64 -1.68
N ILE A 63 4.81 7.32 -1.75
CA ILE A 63 4.54 6.51 -0.57
C ILE A 63 5.78 6.60 0.33
N PRO A 64 5.63 6.98 1.61
CA PRO A 64 6.75 7.00 2.55
C PRO A 64 7.35 5.59 2.70
N ASP A 65 8.64 5.53 3.05
CA ASP A 65 9.29 4.24 3.34
C ASP A 65 8.54 3.51 4.46
N LYS A 66 8.45 2.18 4.38
CA LYS A 66 7.80 1.34 5.39
C LYS A 66 8.27 1.67 6.81
N ARG A 67 9.54 2.03 7.00
CA ARG A 67 10.11 2.42 8.30
C ARG A 67 9.49 3.70 8.85
N ALA A 68 9.14 4.65 7.98
CA ALA A 68 8.47 5.88 8.36
C ALA A 68 6.99 5.67 8.71
N LEU A 69 6.40 4.57 8.23
CA LEU A 69 5.04 4.13 8.58
C LEU A 69 4.99 3.22 9.82
N TYR A 70 6.15 2.72 10.27
CA TYR A 70 6.21 1.81 11.41
C TYR A 70 6.13 2.59 12.71
N GLN A 71 5.15 2.26 13.54
CA GLN A 71 5.01 2.77 14.90
C GLN A 71 5.33 1.63 15.87
N GLU A 72 6.31 1.83 16.74
CA GLU A 72 6.61 0.86 17.79
C GLU A 72 5.48 0.86 18.83
N LEU A 73 4.80 -0.27 18.94
CA LEU A 73 3.85 -0.49 20.02
C LEU A 73 4.61 -0.76 21.33
N PRO A 74 4.24 -0.12 22.45
CA PRO A 74 4.87 -0.39 23.72
C PRO A 74 4.65 -1.85 24.12
N ARG A 75 5.68 -2.47 24.70
CA ARG A 75 5.52 -3.80 25.28
C ARG A 75 4.72 -3.71 26.56
N LEU A 76 3.66 -4.51 26.63
CA LEU A 76 2.74 -4.56 27.75
C LEU A 76 2.76 -5.97 28.31
N SER A 77 2.82 -6.06 29.64
CA SER A 77 2.79 -7.32 30.36
C SER A 77 1.74 -7.21 31.44
N LEU A 78 0.86 -8.20 31.47
CA LEU A 78 -0.08 -8.40 32.56
C LEU A 78 0.43 -9.57 33.39
N GLY A 79 0.19 -9.53 34.70
CA GLY A 79 0.46 -10.70 35.53
C GLY A 79 -0.46 -11.86 35.14
N LEU A 80 -0.07 -13.08 35.52
CA LEU A 80 -0.77 -14.29 35.11
C LEU A 80 -2.21 -14.33 35.66
N LEU A 81 -2.41 -13.86 36.89
CA LEU A 81 -3.73 -13.91 37.52
C LEU A 81 -4.67 -12.85 36.93
N GLU A 82 -4.17 -11.63 36.72
CA GLU A 82 -4.89 -10.53 36.09
C GLU A 82 -5.28 -10.90 34.65
N SER A 83 -4.33 -11.42 33.87
CA SER A 83 -4.63 -11.88 32.51
C SER A 83 -5.66 -13.01 32.48
N TYR A 84 -5.64 -13.93 33.44
CA TYR A 84 -6.60 -15.03 33.50
C TYR A 84 -8.05 -14.58 33.77
N GLN A 85 -8.25 -13.47 34.49
CA GLN A 85 -9.59 -12.89 34.74
C GLN A 85 -10.24 -12.41 33.44
N LEU A 86 -9.43 -11.90 32.49
CA LEU A 86 -9.88 -11.44 31.17
C LEU A 86 -10.47 -12.55 30.27
N ARG A 87 -10.43 -13.82 30.70
CA ARG A 87 -11.17 -14.91 30.02
C ARG A 87 -12.67 -14.69 30.02
N GLN A 88 -13.21 -14.01 31.05
CA GLN A 88 -14.64 -13.76 31.16
C GLN A 88 -15.20 -12.98 29.97
N CYS A 89 -14.38 -12.11 29.37
CA CYS A 89 -14.69 -11.32 28.19
C CYS A 89 -13.97 -11.80 26.91
N GLY A 90 -13.36 -13.00 26.92
CA GLY A 90 -12.69 -13.61 25.76
C GLY A 90 -11.30 -13.06 25.43
N LEU A 91 -10.91 -11.90 25.98
CA LEU A 91 -9.67 -11.20 25.67
C LEU A 91 -8.41 -12.04 25.96
N PHE A 92 -8.40 -12.83 27.04
CA PHE A 92 -7.27 -13.73 27.34
C PHE A 92 -7.01 -14.76 26.25
N ASN A 93 -8.06 -15.38 25.70
CA ASN A 93 -7.91 -16.44 24.70
C ASN A 93 -7.31 -15.88 23.41
N LEU A 94 -7.76 -14.69 23.01
CA LEU A 94 -7.25 -14.00 21.83
C LEU A 94 -5.75 -13.68 21.98
N ILE A 95 -5.35 -13.14 23.14
CA ILE A 95 -3.94 -12.84 23.46
C ILE A 95 -3.12 -14.14 23.50
N ALA A 96 -3.65 -15.22 24.06
CA ALA A 96 -2.98 -16.52 24.13
C ALA A 96 -2.77 -17.12 22.73
N GLU A 97 -3.75 -16.99 21.83
CA GLU A 97 -3.62 -17.40 20.43
C GLU A 97 -2.48 -16.64 19.75
N LYS A 98 -2.44 -15.32 19.91
CA LYS A 98 -1.36 -14.50 19.32
C LYS A 98 0.02 -14.84 19.89
N ASN A 99 0.08 -15.11 21.19
CA ASN A 99 1.33 -15.47 21.88
C ASN A 99 1.79 -16.91 21.61
N SER A 100 0.95 -17.75 20.99
CA SER A 100 1.30 -19.11 20.61
C SER A 100 2.40 -19.13 19.53
N GLN A 101 3.02 -20.29 19.32
CA GLN A 101 4.03 -20.43 18.27
C GLN A 101 3.47 -20.15 16.88
N LEU A 102 2.21 -20.55 16.62
CA LEU A 102 1.55 -20.28 15.36
C LEU A 102 1.21 -18.79 15.21
N GLY A 103 0.72 -18.15 16.28
CA GLY A 103 0.37 -16.73 16.27
C GLY A 103 1.55 -15.79 16.00
N LYS A 104 2.77 -16.19 16.40
CA LYS A 104 4.02 -15.44 16.15
C LYS A 104 4.49 -15.48 14.69
N VAL A 105 4.03 -16.44 13.91
CA VAL A 105 4.46 -16.65 12.52
C VAL A 105 3.33 -16.47 11.51
N GLN A 106 2.19 -15.93 11.94
CA GLN A 106 1.07 -15.58 11.07
C GLN A 106 1.47 -14.54 10.03
N ASP A 107 0.85 -14.61 8.85
CA ASP A 107 1.03 -13.61 7.81
C ASP A 107 0.35 -12.26 8.15
N PRO A 108 0.65 -11.19 7.40
CA PRO A 108 0.11 -9.86 7.69
C PRO A 108 -1.42 -9.73 7.61
N PHE A 109 -2.11 -10.59 6.86
CA PHE A 109 -3.57 -10.53 6.77
C PHE A 109 -4.22 -11.10 8.03
N HIS A 110 -3.68 -12.23 8.53
CA HIS A 110 -4.10 -12.77 9.82
C HIS A 110 -3.76 -11.85 10.98
N ASP A 111 -2.63 -11.14 10.91
CA ASP A 111 -2.28 -10.14 11.91
C ASP A 111 -3.28 -8.97 11.96
N LEU A 112 -3.72 -8.49 10.79
CA LEU A 112 -4.74 -7.45 10.70
C LEU A 112 -6.10 -7.91 11.26
N ASP A 113 -6.50 -9.15 10.95
CA ASP A 113 -7.73 -9.74 11.48
C ASP A 113 -7.68 -9.88 13.01
N TYR A 114 -6.55 -10.35 13.53
CA TYR A 114 -6.30 -10.39 14.97
C TYR A 114 -6.41 -9.01 15.60
N GLN A 115 -5.76 -7.99 15.04
CA GLN A 115 -5.78 -6.62 15.58
C GLN A 115 -7.21 -6.06 15.62
N THR A 116 -7.98 -6.27 14.55
CA THR A 116 -9.38 -5.82 14.47
C THR A 116 -10.23 -6.52 15.53
N THR A 117 -10.07 -7.84 15.65
CA THR A 117 -10.77 -8.65 16.65
C THR A 117 -10.38 -8.26 18.09
N LEU A 118 -9.10 -7.96 18.31
CA LEU A 118 -8.57 -7.49 19.59
C LEU A 118 -9.24 -6.20 20.03
N LEU A 119 -9.30 -5.19 19.15
CA LEU A 119 -9.92 -3.90 19.45
C LEU A 119 -11.42 -4.04 19.77
N ASN A 120 -12.13 -4.85 18.99
CA ASN A 120 -13.56 -5.13 19.23
C ASN A 120 -13.77 -5.83 20.58
N THR A 121 -12.98 -6.85 20.87
CA THR A 121 -13.06 -7.62 22.12
C THR A 121 -12.68 -6.78 23.33
N LEU A 122 -11.64 -5.95 23.21
CA LEU A 122 -11.20 -5.02 24.23
C LEU A 122 -12.28 -3.99 24.57
N ASN A 123 -12.90 -3.40 23.55
CA ASN A 123 -14.00 -2.46 23.74
C ASN A 123 -15.21 -3.13 24.42
N GLY A 124 -15.58 -4.34 24.00
CA GLY A 124 -16.62 -5.13 24.66
C GLY A 124 -16.27 -5.43 26.12
N CYS A 125 -15.01 -5.79 26.40
CA CYS A 125 -14.55 -6.04 27.76
C CYS A 125 -14.64 -4.80 28.66
N LEU A 126 -14.31 -3.61 28.13
CA LEU A 126 -14.40 -2.34 28.85
C LEU A 126 -15.85 -1.92 29.15
N THR A 127 -16.79 -2.24 28.26
CA THR A 127 -18.17 -1.74 28.31
C THR A 127 -19.15 -2.70 28.98
N GLU A 128 -18.99 -4.01 28.78
CA GLU A 128 -20.00 -5.01 29.15
C GLU A 128 -19.61 -5.83 30.39
N TYR A 129 -18.34 -5.81 30.80
CA TYR A 129 -17.84 -6.66 31.89
C TYR A 129 -17.44 -5.87 33.14
N PRO A 130 -17.73 -6.43 34.34
CA PRO A 130 -17.28 -5.86 35.59
C PRO A 130 -15.78 -6.13 35.76
N LEU A 131 -14.97 -5.15 35.40
CA LEU A 131 -13.52 -5.12 35.64
C LEU A 131 -13.20 -4.46 36.97
N SER A 132 -12.13 -4.88 37.63
CA SER A 132 -11.55 -4.12 38.71
C SER A 132 -11.01 -2.76 38.22
N GLU A 133 -10.85 -1.80 39.13
CA GLU A 133 -10.33 -0.47 38.78
C GLU A 133 -8.94 -0.52 38.14
N ASP A 134 -8.09 -1.44 38.59
CA ASP A 134 -6.73 -1.62 38.06
C ASP A 134 -6.74 -2.20 36.64
N GLU A 135 -7.58 -3.21 36.39
CA GLU A 135 -7.78 -3.78 35.05
C GLU A 135 -8.36 -2.74 34.09
N ARG A 136 -9.39 -2.00 34.52
CA ARG A 136 -10.02 -0.96 33.71
C ARG A 136 -9.02 0.14 33.36
N THR A 137 -8.24 0.60 34.31
CA THR A 137 -7.20 1.62 34.09
C THR A 137 -6.15 1.12 33.11
N THR A 138 -5.69 -0.12 33.28
CA THR A 138 -4.69 -0.71 32.40
C THR A 138 -5.21 -0.87 30.98
N LEU A 139 -6.39 -1.47 30.80
CA LEU A 139 -6.99 -1.71 29.48
C LEU A 139 -7.40 -0.42 28.76
N THR A 140 -7.86 0.61 29.48
CA THR A 140 -8.18 1.91 28.87
C THR A 140 -6.94 2.56 28.28
N ARG A 141 -5.80 2.50 29.01
CA ARG A 141 -4.52 2.96 28.48
C ARG A 141 -4.11 2.22 27.19
N LEU A 142 -4.48 0.95 27.04
CA LEU A 142 -4.17 0.18 25.83
C LEU A 142 -5.02 0.60 24.64
N TYR A 143 -6.26 1.00 24.90
CA TYR A 143 -7.21 1.35 23.85
C TYR A 143 -6.95 2.73 23.24
N GLU A 144 -6.38 3.65 24.01
CA GLU A 144 -6.10 5.03 23.59
C GLU A 144 -4.73 5.23 22.91
N GLN A 145 -3.93 4.17 22.79
CA GLN A 145 -2.62 4.17 22.13
C GLN A 145 -2.75 3.80 20.65
#